data_AF-A0A2D5Y4Q4-F1
#
_entry.id   AF-A0A2D5Y4Q4-F1
#
_cell.length_a   1.000
_cell.length_b   1.000
_cell.length_c   1.000
_cell.angle_alpha   90.00
_cell.angle_beta   90.00
_cell.angle_gamma   90.00
#
_symmetry.space_group_name_H-M   'P 1'
#
loop_
_entity.id
_entity.type
_entity.pdbx_description
1 polymer ?
#
loop_
_entity_poly.entity_id
_entity_poly.type
_entity_poly.pdbx_seq_one_letter_code
_entity_poly.pdbx_strand_id
1 'polypeptide(L)'
;MHVVEGVMRTADGVEVNLWGSNFQPNLYWEYKFRMEHLGLSMTSETMQAMCDDGFEDMKRMRCDVIRCHLTPADFTDAEGNLVETIWLDMLGYLVGKAREHGIYVYITFINHMDFTLIEESFVANATREEWIFDPDVVQATQNYVRQLINLRNPYTGICYKDDVTIAVWGLINEPEYSTYRQMMLDAKQKATFAAWLEANDYPWNDVYYGKYREAVVRAYIDDLHDILREAGAEQPVVWNCNWPRMIDGRSDVFRAVAGSKAEAVSFCLYPGQDDVGDPFVKNAADMSGKNYLPYLQHCFDDYLHLGWLRSKQFAHKAKLVYEFETMYNATGSYLHPAIAKLFRSLGVQMATMWTHTFNVYAPYQGGSHVLNLLTTPKKAASFMIAGEVFRGLPRGFDFSLEAETEDVFHDFALSYDRDLSISCANDTFMHSGDATWCPLELPKSLKRIVGYGNSALVHYAGTGLYFIEIGEGLVQVELMPHSKFVRNWWEWHTDAEPIVELDDTTALRFDLKLPGFKAVSFKKKSGHYCFPLIAEAVTVETEHLVDK
;
A
#
# COMPACT_ATOMS: atom_id res chain seq x y z
N MET A 1 -9.90 -12.17 11.59
CA MET A 1 -9.27 -11.18 12.50
C MET A 1 -10.37 -10.49 13.29
N HIS A 2 -10.09 -9.95 14.47
CA HIS A 2 -11.08 -9.23 15.28
C HIS A 2 -10.42 -8.04 15.98
N VAL A 3 -11.20 -7.05 16.44
CA VAL A 3 -10.65 -5.87 17.13
C VAL A 3 -11.07 -5.89 18.60
N VAL A 4 -10.09 -5.70 19.49
CA VAL A 4 -10.30 -5.60 20.95
C VAL A 4 -9.58 -4.36 21.44
N GLU A 5 -10.32 -3.43 22.06
CA GLU A 5 -9.75 -2.19 22.62
C GLU A 5 -8.87 -1.43 21.61
N GLY A 6 -9.33 -1.32 20.36
CA GLY A 6 -8.60 -0.63 19.28
C GLY A 6 -7.39 -1.38 18.73
N VAL A 7 -7.20 -2.66 19.10
CA VAL A 7 -6.13 -3.51 18.59
C VAL A 7 -6.72 -4.63 17.75
N MET A 8 -6.35 -4.69 16.48
CA MET A 8 -6.67 -5.81 15.61
C MET A 8 -5.82 -7.02 15.98
N ARG A 9 -6.45 -8.18 16.15
CA ARG A 9 -5.81 -9.42 16.57
C ARG A 9 -6.16 -10.58 15.66
N THR A 10 -5.19 -11.47 15.50
CA THR A 10 -5.39 -12.81 14.94
C THR A 10 -6.20 -13.67 15.92
N ALA A 11 -6.65 -14.85 15.47
CA ALA A 11 -7.48 -15.74 16.29
C ALA A 11 -6.78 -16.23 17.58
N ASP A 12 -5.46 -16.36 17.56
CA ASP A 12 -4.61 -16.72 18.69
C ASP A 12 -4.23 -15.51 19.58
N GLY A 13 -4.77 -14.32 19.28
CA GLY A 13 -4.61 -13.12 20.10
C GLY A 13 -3.37 -12.28 19.81
N VAL A 14 -2.56 -12.65 18.82
CA VAL A 14 -1.38 -11.88 18.39
C VAL A 14 -1.82 -10.58 17.70
N GLU A 15 -1.06 -9.50 17.88
CA GLU A 15 -1.29 -8.25 17.16
C GLU A 15 -1.15 -8.47 15.65
N VAL A 16 -2.15 -8.02 14.88
CA VAL A 16 -2.03 -7.96 13.41
C VAL A 16 -1.02 -6.89 13.02
N ASN A 17 -0.09 -7.25 12.14
CA ASN A 17 0.95 -6.37 11.62
C ASN A 17 1.26 -6.75 10.16
N LEU A 18 0.53 -6.16 9.21
CA LEU A 18 0.57 -6.53 7.78
C LEU A 18 1.05 -5.36 6.92
N TRP A 19 1.96 -5.65 6.01
CA TRP A 19 2.51 -4.68 5.07
C TRP A 19 2.28 -5.14 3.64
N GLY A 20 1.92 -4.24 2.74
CA GLY A 20 1.89 -4.57 1.32
C GLY A 20 1.41 -3.44 0.43
N SER A 21 0.59 -3.77 -0.56
CA SER A 21 0.32 -2.89 -1.70
C SER A 21 -1.15 -2.95 -2.14
N ASN A 22 -1.64 -1.87 -2.73
CA ASN A 22 -2.79 -1.91 -3.61
C ASN A 22 -2.41 -2.73 -4.85
N PHE A 23 -3.31 -3.61 -5.25
CA PHE A 23 -3.07 -4.64 -6.27
C PHE A 23 -4.39 -4.92 -6.99
N GLN A 24 -4.46 -4.49 -8.25
CA GLN A 24 -5.75 -4.27 -8.93
C GLN A 24 -5.83 -4.90 -10.33
N PRO A 25 -5.46 -6.19 -10.50
CA PRO A 25 -5.56 -6.84 -11.81
C PRO A 25 -7.01 -7.10 -12.24
N ASN A 26 -7.97 -6.91 -11.33
CA ASN A 26 -9.38 -7.22 -11.50
C ASN A 26 -10.26 -5.99 -11.80
N LEU A 27 -9.69 -4.86 -12.21
CA LEU A 27 -10.45 -3.61 -12.42
C LEU A 27 -10.36 -3.10 -13.87
N TYR A 28 -11.51 -2.71 -14.41
CA TYR A 28 -11.62 -2.21 -15.79
C TYR A 28 -10.79 -0.94 -16.02
N TRP A 29 -10.88 0.01 -15.08
CA TRP A 29 -10.18 1.29 -15.21
C TRP A 29 -8.65 1.11 -15.23
N GLU A 30 -8.10 0.14 -14.50
CA GLU A 30 -6.65 -0.13 -14.47
C GLU A 30 -6.20 -0.67 -15.84
N TYR A 31 -6.97 -1.56 -16.46
CA TYR A 31 -6.75 -2.00 -17.83
C TYR A 31 -6.82 -0.84 -18.82
N LYS A 32 -7.88 -0.03 -18.76
CA LYS A 32 -8.08 1.11 -19.68
C LYS A 32 -6.96 2.14 -19.57
N PHE A 33 -6.54 2.43 -18.35
CA PHE A 33 -5.52 3.44 -18.09
C PHE A 33 -4.12 2.94 -18.47
N ARG A 34 -3.73 1.73 -18.03
CA ARG A 34 -2.32 1.28 -18.09
C ARG A 34 -1.98 0.30 -19.22
N MET A 35 -2.97 -0.39 -19.77
CA MET A 35 -2.72 -1.58 -20.60
C MET A 35 -3.21 -1.41 -22.04
N GLU A 36 -4.38 -0.82 -22.24
CA GLU A 36 -5.02 -0.76 -23.57
C GLU A 36 -4.14 -0.02 -24.60
N HIS A 37 -3.50 1.08 -24.20
CA HIS A 37 -2.63 1.85 -25.08
C HIS A 37 -1.34 1.11 -25.46
N LEU A 38 -0.97 0.05 -24.74
CA LEU A 38 0.14 -0.85 -25.06
C LEU A 38 -0.27 -2.01 -25.98
N GLY A 39 -1.55 -2.10 -26.35
CA GLY A 39 -2.08 -3.17 -27.20
C GLY A 39 -2.29 -4.51 -26.49
N LEU A 40 -2.27 -4.53 -25.15
CA LEU A 40 -2.63 -5.72 -24.36
C LEU A 40 -4.12 -6.05 -24.56
N SER A 41 -4.44 -7.35 -24.67
CA SER A 41 -5.82 -7.80 -24.89
C SER A 41 -6.57 -7.96 -23.57
N MET A 42 -7.80 -7.43 -23.51
CA MET A 42 -8.73 -7.56 -22.37
C MET A 42 -9.34 -8.97 -22.29
N THR A 43 -8.54 -9.97 -21.92
CA THR A 43 -8.98 -11.38 -21.77
C THR A 43 -8.62 -11.92 -20.40
N SER A 44 -9.35 -12.94 -19.93
CA SER A 44 -9.06 -13.57 -18.63
C SER A 44 -7.63 -14.11 -18.59
N GLU A 45 -7.13 -14.69 -19.69
CA GLU A 45 -5.75 -15.19 -19.78
C GLU A 45 -4.71 -14.08 -19.54
N THR A 46 -4.86 -12.92 -20.19
CA THR A 46 -3.93 -11.78 -19.99
C THR A 46 -3.98 -11.28 -18.55
N MET A 47 -5.19 -11.11 -17.99
CA MET A 47 -5.36 -10.56 -16.64
C MET A 47 -4.89 -11.56 -15.56
N GLN A 48 -5.11 -12.86 -15.76
CA GLN A 48 -4.64 -13.93 -14.88
C GLN A 48 -3.12 -14.05 -14.91
N ALA A 49 -2.49 -14.03 -16.09
CA ALA A 49 -1.03 -14.07 -16.22
C ALA A 49 -0.36 -12.87 -15.51
N MET A 50 -0.94 -11.67 -15.66
CA MET A 50 -0.48 -10.48 -14.95
C MET A 50 -0.68 -10.59 -13.43
N CYS A 51 -1.81 -11.14 -13.00
CA CYS A 51 -2.10 -11.41 -11.59
C CYS A 51 -1.06 -12.37 -10.98
N ASP A 52 -0.79 -13.50 -11.65
CA ASP A 52 0.20 -14.49 -11.23
C ASP A 52 1.60 -13.88 -11.11
N ASP A 53 2.06 -13.15 -12.13
CA ASP A 53 3.35 -12.46 -12.14
C ASP A 53 3.46 -11.43 -11.00
N GLY A 54 2.41 -10.64 -10.78
CA GLY A 54 2.37 -9.66 -9.69
C GLY A 54 2.44 -10.30 -8.29
N PHE A 55 1.92 -11.53 -8.11
CA PHE A 55 2.05 -12.25 -6.84
C PHE A 55 3.48 -12.72 -6.55
N GLU A 56 4.29 -12.99 -7.58
CA GLU A 56 5.72 -13.25 -7.41
C GLU A 56 6.45 -12.01 -6.90
N ASP A 57 6.11 -10.83 -7.41
CA ASP A 57 6.61 -9.55 -6.92
C ASP A 57 6.19 -9.29 -5.46
N MET A 58 4.92 -9.53 -5.12
CA MET A 58 4.42 -9.40 -3.74
C MET A 58 5.23 -10.29 -2.77
N LYS A 59 5.49 -11.54 -3.16
CA LYS A 59 6.28 -12.47 -2.34
C LYS A 59 7.73 -12.01 -2.19
N ARG A 60 8.36 -11.56 -3.26
CA ARG A 60 9.74 -11.01 -3.25
C ARG A 60 9.86 -9.79 -2.35
N MET A 61 8.86 -8.90 -2.39
CA MET A 61 8.79 -7.73 -1.51
C MET A 61 8.34 -8.04 -0.07
N ARG A 62 8.04 -9.32 0.23
CA ARG A 62 7.51 -9.79 1.53
C ARG A 62 6.21 -9.08 1.91
N CYS A 63 5.31 -8.87 0.96
CA CYS A 63 3.96 -8.37 1.26
C CYS A 63 3.12 -9.45 1.94
N ASP A 64 2.42 -9.08 3.00
CA ASP A 64 1.48 -9.96 3.74
C ASP A 64 0.02 -9.66 3.39
N VAL A 65 -0.25 -8.50 2.78
CA VAL A 65 -1.58 -8.03 2.44
C VAL A 65 -1.59 -7.30 1.10
N ILE A 66 -2.64 -7.53 0.32
CA ILE A 66 -3.00 -6.70 -0.82
C ILE A 66 -4.30 -5.95 -0.54
N ARG A 67 -4.46 -4.77 -1.14
CA ARG A 67 -5.73 -4.05 -1.15
C ARG A 67 -6.28 -3.93 -2.56
N CYS A 68 -7.60 -4.11 -2.69
CA CYS A 68 -8.32 -3.75 -3.90
C CYS A 68 -9.55 -2.93 -3.53
N HIS A 69 -9.70 -1.75 -4.12
CA HIS A 69 -11.01 -1.09 -4.18
C HIS A 69 -11.79 -1.63 -5.36
N LEU A 70 -13.05 -1.99 -5.14
CA LEU A 70 -13.94 -2.48 -6.17
C LEU A 70 -14.62 -1.32 -6.87
N THR A 71 -14.92 -1.51 -8.15
CA THR A 71 -15.71 -0.58 -8.95
C THR A 71 -17.02 -1.27 -9.31
N PRO A 72 -18.15 -0.98 -8.64
CA PRO A 72 -19.42 -1.64 -8.95
C PRO A 72 -19.85 -1.50 -10.42
N ALA A 73 -19.46 -0.41 -11.10
CA ALA A 73 -19.68 -0.23 -12.54
C ALA A 73 -19.00 -1.28 -13.44
N ASP A 74 -18.13 -2.13 -12.89
CA ASP A 74 -17.50 -3.22 -13.62
C ASP A 74 -18.38 -4.49 -13.62
N PHE A 75 -19.39 -4.59 -12.75
CA PHE A 75 -20.16 -5.83 -12.54
C PHE A 75 -21.53 -5.64 -11.84
N THR A 76 -22.16 -4.46 -11.89
CA THR A 76 -23.52 -4.27 -11.36
C THR A 76 -24.44 -3.51 -12.30
N ASP A 77 -25.75 -3.74 -12.20
CA ASP A 77 -26.79 -2.92 -12.84
C ASP A 77 -27.23 -1.71 -11.98
N ALA A 78 -28.30 -1.02 -12.40
CA ALA A 78 -28.85 0.18 -11.76
C ALA A 78 -29.43 -0.06 -10.36
N GLU A 79 -29.91 -1.27 -10.10
CA GLU A 79 -30.46 -1.67 -8.80
C GLU A 79 -29.41 -2.33 -7.90
N GLY A 80 -28.16 -2.42 -8.37
CA GLY A 80 -27.06 -3.05 -7.64
C GLY A 80 -27.09 -4.58 -7.67
N ASN A 81 -27.75 -5.20 -8.66
CA ASN A 81 -27.62 -6.64 -8.87
C ASN A 81 -26.29 -6.96 -9.54
N LEU A 82 -25.68 -8.08 -9.15
CA LEU A 82 -24.45 -8.55 -9.78
C LEU A 82 -24.71 -8.97 -11.23
N VAL A 83 -23.82 -8.53 -12.12
CA VAL A 83 -23.75 -8.90 -13.53
C VAL A 83 -22.46 -9.65 -13.75
N GLU A 84 -22.53 -10.82 -14.38
CA GLU A 84 -21.35 -11.62 -14.70
C GLU A 84 -20.48 -10.90 -15.74
N THR A 85 -19.28 -10.51 -15.34
CA THR A 85 -18.26 -9.91 -16.20
C THR A 85 -16.90 -10.54 -15.92
N ILE A 86 -15.95 -10.31 -16.83
CA ILE A 86 -14.54 -10.70 -16.61
C ILE A 86 -13.99 -10.13 -15.29
N TRP A 87 -14.45 -8.95 -14.84
CA TRP A 87 -13.94 -8.30 -13.64
C TRP A 87 -14.47 -8.92 -12.35
N LEU A 88 -15.72 -9.39 -12.35
CA LEU A 88 -16.26 -10.18 -11.24
C LEU A 88 -15.55 -11.54 -11.13
N ASP A 89 -15.30 -12.21 -12.27
CA ASP A 89 -14.52 -13.45 -12.30
C ASP A 89 -13.07 -13.22 -11.82
N MET A 90 -12.43 -12.15 -12.29
CA MET A 90 -11.06 -11.78 -11.88
C MET A 90 -10.97 -11.43 -10.39
N LEU A 91 -12.02 -10.90 -9.76
CA LEU A 91 -12.05 -10.74 -8.30
C LEU A 91 -11.99 -12.12 -7.60
N GLY A 92 -12.71 -13.11 -8.13
CA GLY A 92 -12.63 -14.50 -7.67
C GLY A 92 -11.22 -15.06 -7.79
N TYR A 93 -10.63 -14.90 -8.98
CA TYR A 93 -9.27 -15.35 -9.27
C TYR A 93 -8.24 -14.70 -8.34
N LEU A 94 -8.30 -13.37 -8.19
CA LEU A 94 -7.41 -12.61 -7.32
C LEU A 94 -7.43 -13.11 -5.87
N VAL A 95 -8.62 -13.31 -5.30
CA VAL A 95 -8.77 -13.82 -3.93
C VAL A 95 -8.27 -15.26 -3.81
N GLY A 96 -8.51 -16.10 -4.83
CA GLY A 96 -7.98 -17.46 -4.89
C GLY A 96 -6.45 -17.49 -4.90
N LYS A 97 -5.81 -16.65 -5.72
CA LYS A 97 -4.36 -16.51 -5.77
C LYS A 97 -3.77 -15.94 -4.49
N ALA A 98 -4.41 -14.94 -3.88
CA ALA A 98 -3.98 -14.42 -2.58
C ALA A 98 -3.95 -15.55 -1.53
N ARG A 99 -4.95 -16.43 -1.53
CA ARG A 99 -5.02 -17.59 -0.65
C ARG A 99 -3.88 -18.59 -0.91
N GLU A 100 -3.59 -18.91 -2.17
CA GLU A 100 -2.48 -19.81 -2.54
C GLU A 100 -1.13 -19.29 -2.06
N HIS A 101 -0.94 -17.97 -2.10
CA HIS A 101 0.30 -17.31 -1.69
C HIS A 101 0.36 -16.95 -0.19
N GLY A 102 -0.72 -17.22 0.58
CA GLY A 102 -0.79 -16.88 2.00
C GLY A 102 -0.83 -15.37 2.27
N ILE A 103 -1.38 -14.59 1.34
CA ILE A 103 -1.49 -13.13 1.40
C ILE A 103 -2.93 -12.76 1.72
N TYR A 104 -3.12 -11.84 2.67
CA TYR A 104 -4.44 -11.33 3.04
C TYR A 104 -4.97 -10.33 2.00
N VAL A 105 -6.30 -10.18 1.93
CA VAL A 105 -6.97 -9.21 1.06
C VAL A 105 -7.76 -8.19 1.88
N TYR A 106 -7.51 -6.92 1.63
CA TYR A 106 -8.36 -5.80 2.05
C TYR A 106 -9.24 -5.41 0.86
N ILE A 107 -10.54 -5.74 0.94
CA ILE A 107 -11.52 -5.34 -0.08
C ILE A 107 -12.20 -4.04 0.35
N THR A 108 -12.24 -3.04 -0.52
CA THR A 108 -13.09 -1.83 -0.35
C THR A 108 -14.25 -1.88 -1.34
N PHE A 109 -15.51 -1.82 -0.88
CA PHE A 109 -16.68 -2.14 -1.71
C PHE A 109 -16.97 -1.17 -2.85
N ILE A 110 -16.72 0.13 -2.64
CA ILE A 110 -17.11 1.17 -3.58
C ILE A 110 -15.93 2.08 -3.92
N ASN A 111 -15.69 2.23 -5.21
CA ASN A 111 -15.02 3.35 -5.84
C ASN A 111 -15.60 3.52 -7.25
N HIS A 112 -15.35 4.66 -7.89
CA HIS A 112 -15.57 4.87 -9.31
C HIS A 112 -14.52 5.86 -9.81
N MET A 113 -13.86 5.50 -10.90
CA MET A 113 -12.81 6.28 -11.56
C MET A 113 -13.31 6.65 -12.97
N ASP A 114 -12.51 7.39 -13.75
CA ASP A 114 -12.94 7.97 -15.04
C ASP A 114 -13.39 6.98 -16.14
N PHE A 115 -13.26 5.67 -15.92
CA PHE A 115 -13.64 4.62 -16.88
C PHE A 115 -14.80 3.76 -16.36
N THR A 116 -15.86 3.69 -17.16
CA THR A 116 -17.10 2.97 -16.85
C THR A 116 -17.32 1.84 -17.85
N LEU A 117 -17.54 0.62 -17.38
CA LEU A 117 -17.88 -0.52 -18.24
C LEU A 117 -19.40 -0.65 -18.42
N ILE A 118 -20.14 -0.66 -17.32
CA ILE A 118 -21.61 -0.76 -17.31
C ILE A 118 -22.18 0.62 -17.00
N GLU A 119 -22.62 1.33 -18.03
CA GLU A 119 -23.14 2.71 -17.92
C GLU A 119 -24.42 2.80 -17.08
N GLU A 120 -25.19 1.72 -17.02
CA GLU A 120 -26.43 1.62 -16.24
C GLU A 120 -26.16 1.35 -14.76
N SER A 121 -24.93 1.04 -14.34
CA SER A 121 -24.61 0.76 -12.94
C SER A 121 -24.97 1.94 -12.03
N PHE A 122 -25.48 1.64 -10.83
CA PHE A 122 -25.89 2.65 -9.85
C PHE A 122 -24.79 3.66 -9.47
N VAL A 123 -23.50 3.29 -9.59
CA VAL A 123 -22.37 4.20 -9.31
C VAL A 123 -21.90 4.99 -10.52
N ALA A 124 -22.26 4.60 -11.75
CA ALA A 124 -21.71 5.17 -12.99
C ALA A 124 -22.00 6.67 -13.13
N ASN A 125 -23.14 7.13 -12.63
CA ASN A 125 -23.59 8.52 -12.72
C ASN A 125 -23.76 9.19 -11.35
N ALA A 126 -23.40 8.50 -10.27
CA ALA A 126 -23.50 9.02 -8.90
C ALA A 126 -22.16 9.66 -8.48
N THR A 127 -22.24 10.89 -7.99
CA THR A 127 -21.13 11.58 -7.32
C THR A 127 -20.73 10.84 -6.04
N ARG A 128 -19.50 11.08 -5.56
CA ARG A 128 -19.00 10.48 -4.33
C ARG A 128 -19.85 10.86 -3.10
N GLU A 129 -20.42 12.06 -3.07
CA GLU A 129 -21.37 12.45 -2.03
C GLU A 129 -22.69 11.65 -2.12
N GLU A 130 -23.21 11.41 -3.32
CA GLU A 130 -24.45 10.65 -3.52
C GLU A 130 -24.34 9.20 -3.04
N TRP A 131 -23.14 8.60 -3.03
CA TRP A 131 -22.92 7.26 -2.47
C TRP A 131 -23.35 7.11 -1.01
N ILE A 132 -23.36 8.21 -0.26
CA ILE A 132 -23.75 8.26 1.16
C ILE A 132 -25.12 8.93 1.33
N PHE A 133 -25.38 9.98 0.54
CA PHE A 133 -26.50 10.88 0.78
C PHE A 133 -27.72 10.65 -0.12
N ASP A 134 -27.59 9.89 -1.22
CA ASP A 134 -28.73 9.54 -2.08
C ASP A 134 -29.35 8.19 -1.65
N PRO A 135 -30.61 8.17 -1.16
CA PRO A 135 -31.24 6.94 -0.70
C PRO A 135 -31.30 5.81 -1.74
N ASP A 136 -31.43 6.14 -3.03
CA ASP A 136 -31.54 5.15 -4.10
C ASP A 136 -30.16 4.49 -4.35
N VAL A 137 -29.10 5.28 -4.36
CA VAL A 137 -27.70 4.82 -4.48
C VAL A 137 -27.29 3.99 -3.26
N VAL A 138 -27.70 4.42 -2.06
CA VAL A 138 -27.48 3.66 -0.81
C VAL A 138 -28.23 2.33 -0.87
N GLN A 139 -29.48 2.32 -1.33
CA GLN A 139 -30.25 1.08 -1.44
C GLN A 139 -29.63 0.08 -2.43
N ALA A 140 -29.17 0.56 -3.59
CA ALA A 140 -28.46 -0.25 -4.58
C ALA A 140 -27.13 -0.77 -4.03
N THR A 141 -26.38 0.06 -3.30
CA THR A 141 -25.16 -0.35 -2.58
C THR A 141 -25.44 -1.52 -1.64
N GLN A 142 -26.47 -1.41 -0.81
CA GLN A 142 -26.83 -2.47 0.14
C GLN A 142 -27.24 -3.76 -0.58
N ASN A 143 -27.93 -3.67 -1.72
CA ASN A 143 -28.29 -4.83 -2.54
C ASN A 143 -27.02 -5.51 -3.10
N TYR A 144 -26.13 -4.72 -3.69
CA TYR A 144 -24.83 -5.17 -4.20
C TYR A 144 -23.99 -5.86 -3.12
N VAL A 145 -23.81 -5.23 -1.96
CA VAL A 145 -23.00 -5.78 -0.86
C VAL A 145 -23.58 -7.11 -0.37
N ARG A 146 -24.91 -7.22 -0.21
CA ARG A 146 -25.57 -8.48 0.18
C ARG A 146 -25.31 -9.61 -0.82
N GLN A 147 -25.35 -9.31 -2.12
CA GLN A 147 -25.09 -10.30 -3.15
C GLN A 147 -23.62 -10.70 -3.17
N LEU A 148 -22.71 -9.72 -3.17
CA LEU A 148 -21.27 -9.95 -3.26
C LEU A 148 -20.77 -10.82 -2.10
N ILE A 149 -21.06 -10.47 -0.84
CA ILE A 149 -20.50 -11.20 0.29
C ILE A 149 -21.01 -12.66 0.39
N ASN A 150 -22.18 -12.94 -0.19
CA ASN A 150 -22.75 -14.29 -0.28
C ASN A 150 -22.32 -15.04 -1.55
N LEU A 151 -21.67 -14.37 -2.52
CA LEU A 151 -21.17 -14.99 -3.73
C LEU A 151 -20.12 -16.05 -3.37
N ARG A 152 -20.31 -17.26 -3.90
CA ARG A 152 -19.33 -18.33 -3.79
C ARG A 152 -18.25 -18.11 -4.84
N ASN A 153 -17.03 -17.85 -4.40
CA ASN A 153 -15.90 -17.70 -5.29
C ASN A 153 -15.68 -19.00 -6.08
N PRO A 154 -15.70 -18.99 -7.42
CA PRO A 154 -15.57 -20.19 -8.24
C PRO A 154 -14.20 -20.86 -8.14
N TYR A 155 -13.15 -20.12 -7.75
CA TYR A 155 -11.77 -20.63 -7.64
C TYR A 155 -11.46 -21.25 -6.28
N THR A 156 -12.12 -20.82 -5.20
CA THR A 156 -11.91 -21.38 -3.86
C THR A 156 -13.07 -22.25 -3.38
N GLY A 157 -14.26 -22.08 -3.97
CA GLY A 157 -15.49 -22.71 -3.50
C GLY A 157 -16.02 -22.13 -2.19
N ILE A 158 -15.46 -21.03 -1.67
CA ILE A 158 -15.83 -20.39 -0.40
C ILE A 158 -16.65 -19.12 -0.68
N CYS A 159 -17.68 -18.84 0.12
CA CYS A 159 -18.37 -17.55 0.03
C CYS A 159 -17.45 -16.44 0.56
N TYR A 160 -17.45 -15.26 -0.05
CA TYR A 160 -16.52 -14.20 0.37
C TYR A 160 -16.61 -13.82 1.85
N LYS A 161 -17.81 -13.81 2.43
CA LYS A 161 -18.01 -13.60 3.88
C LYS A 161 -17.30 -14.63 4.77
N ASP A 162 -17.10 -15.86 4.28
CA ASP A 162 -16.51 -16.97 5.02
C ASP A 162 -15.01 -17.14 4.71
N ASP A 163 -14.46 -16.40 3.72
CA ASP A 163 -13.07 -16.53 3.31
C ASP A 163 -12.14 -15.73 4.23
N VAL A 164 -11.41 -16.44 5.09
CA VAL A 164 -10.43 -15.86 6.02
C VAL A 164 -9.24 -15.19 5.33
N THR A 165 -9.07 -15.39 4.01
CA THR A 165 -8.09 -14.66 3.20
C THR A 165 -8.46 -13.19 3.14
N ILE A 166 -9.74 -12.85 3.16
CA ILE A 166 -10.19 -11.46 3.28
C ILE A 166 -10.05 -11.04 4.73
N ALA A 167 -9.13 -10.10 4.99
CA ALA A 167 -8.81 -9.65 6.33
C ALA A 167 -9.82 -8.64 6.87
N VAL A 168 -10.29 -7.72 6.02
CA VAL A 168 -11.14 -6.59 6.40
C VAL A 168 -12.03 -6.13 5.24
N TRP A 169 -13.15 -5.49 5.60
CA TRP A 169 -14.11 -4.87 4.67
C TRP A 169 -14.07 -3.34 4.78
N GLY A 170 -13.52 -2.66 3.76
CA GLY A 170 -13.66 -1.23 3.58
C GLY A 170 -14.98 -0.86 2.93
N LEU A 171 -15.67 0.15 3.44
CA LEU A 171 -16.98 0.51 2.90
C LEU A 171 -16.86 1.33 1.61
N ILE A 172 -16.17 2.46 1.67
CA ILE A 172 -16.01 3.39 0.53
C ILE A 172 -14.54 3.79 0.41
N ASN A 173 -14.02 3.83 -0.82
CA ASN A 173 -12.78 4.50 -1.14
C ASN A 173 -12.98 6.01 -1.11
N GLU A 174 -12.23 6.71 -0.25
CA GLU A 174 -12.21 8.18 -0.21
C GLU A 174 -13.60 8.85 -0.23
N PRO A 175 -14.45 8.56 0.77
CA PRO A 175 -15.79 9.14 0.83
C PRO A 175 -15.75 10.67 0.82
N GLU A 176 -16.73 11.28 0.13
CA GLU A 176 -16.95 12.73 0.13
C GLU A 176 -18.27 13.09 0.82
N TYR A 177 -18.35 14.33 1.30
CA TYR A 177 -19.44 14.77 2.17
C TYR A 177 -19.98 16.11 1.71
N SER A 178 -21.26 16.13 1.32
CA SER A 178 -21.93 17.32 0.83
C SER A 178 -21.84 18.46 1.86
N THR A 179 -21.38 19.63 1.44
CA THR A 179 -21.37 20.85 2.27
C THR A 179 -22.77 21.43 2.40
N TYR A 180 -23.00 22.29 3.40
CA TYR A 180 -24.29 22.99 3.54
C TYR A 180 -24.67 23.75 2.25
N ARG A 181 -23.66 24.35 1.58
CA ARG A 181 -23.86 25.05 0.31
C ARG A 181 -24.27 24.11 -0.82
N GLN A 182 -23.61 22.97 -0.97
CA GLN A 182 -23.97 21.96 -1.99
C GLN A 182 -25.39 21.43 -1.74
N MET A 183 -25.71 21.03 -0.51
CA MET A 183 -27.07 20.60 -0.15
C MET A 183 -28.14 21.65 -0.48
N MET A 184 -27.87 22.94 -0.24
CA MET A 184 -28.84 24.01 -0.55
C MET A 184 -29.14 24.17 -2.05
N LEU A 185 -28.23 23.71 -2.92
CA LEU A 185 -28.36 23.75 -4.38
C LEU A 185 -28.98 22.47 -4.97
N ASP A 186 -28.99 21.38 -4.21
CA ASP A 186 -29.54 20.09 -4.62
C ASP A 186 -30.97 19.92 -4.09
N ALA A 187 -31.93 19.75 -5.00
CA ALA A 187 -33.34 19.66 -4.63
C ALA A 187 -33.69 18.40 -3.83
N LYS A 188 -33.05 17.26 -4.12
CA LYS A 188 -33.29 15.97 -3.46
C LYS A 188 -32.73 16.02 -2.04
N GLN A 189 -31.48 16.44 -1.89
CA GLN A 189 -30.81 16.59 -0.60
C GLN A 189 -31.52 17.59 0.30
N LYS A 190 -31.98 18.71 -0.27
CA LYS A 190 -32.76 19.72 0.47
C LYS A 190 -34.08 19.15 1.00
N ALA A 191 -34.77 18.33 0.22
CA ALA A 191 -36.00 17.66 0.66
C ALA A 191 -35.72 16.65 1.79
N THR A 192 -34.67 15.83 1.66
CA THR A 192 -34.28 14.86 2.70
C THR A 192 -33.91 15.56 4.01
N PHE A 193 -33.14 16.66 3.94
CA PHE A 193 -32.79 17.45 5.12
C PHE A 193 -34.03 18.11 5.74
N ALA A 194 -34.95 18.64 4.94
CA ALA A 194 -36.22 19.20 5.42
C ALA A 194 -37.04 18.19 6.23
N ALA A 195 -37.20 16.98 5.67
CA ALA A 195 -37.92 15.90 6.32
C ALA A 195 -37.26 15.47 7.63
N TRP A 196 -35.92 15.40 7.67
CA TRP A 196 -35.19 15.11 8.89
C TRP A 196 -35.36 16.19 9.96
N LEU A 197 -35.36 17.47 9.59
CA LEU A 197 -35.62 18.57 10.51
C LEU A 197 -37.04 18.50 11.09
N GLU A 198 -38.04 18.27 10.24
CA GLU A 198 -39.44 18.13 10.67
C GLU A 198 -39.64 16.96 11.63
N ALA A 199 -39.06 15.80 11.32
CA ALA A 199 -39.14 14.60 12.15
C ALA A 199 -38.51 14.76 13.55
N ASN A 200 -37.60 15.74 13.70
CA ASN A 200 -36.87 15.98 14.95
C ASN A 200 -37.20 17.33 15.62
N ASP A 201 -38.16 18.10 15.09
CA ASP A 201 -38.50 19.46 15.56
C ASP A 201 -37.27 20.39 15.63
N TYR A 202 -36.45 20.39 14.58
CA TYR A 202 -35.22 21.18 14.49
C TYR A 202 -35.33 22.36 13.52
N PRO A 203 -34.68 23.51 13.81
CA PRO A 203 -34.69 24.66 12.92
C PRO A 203 -33.72 24.46 11.74
N TRP A 204 -34.05 25.09 10.61
CA TRP A 204 -33.20 25.08 9.42
C TRP A 204 -31.99 26.01 9.57
N ASN A 205 -30.79 25.44 9.71
CA ASN A 205 -29.51 26.14 9.59
C ASN A 205 -28.34 25.15 9.40
N ASP A 206 -27.15 25.70 9.22
CA ASP A 206 -25.90 24.97 9.03
C ASP A 206 -25.46 24.13 10.25
N VAL A 207 -25.75 24.59 11.48
CA VAL A 207 -25.49 23.83 12.71
C VAL A 207 -26.28 22.51 12.72
N TYR A 208 -27.57 22.56 12.39
CA TYR A 208 -28.40 21.35 12.31
C TYR A 208 -28.08 20.51 11.07
N TYR A 209 -27.58 21.11 10.00
CA TYR A 209 -27.04 20.34 8.88
C TYR A 209 -25.80 19.52 9.28
N GLY A 210 -24.91 20.08 10.13
CA GLY A 210 -23.81 19.30 10.71
C GLY A 210 -24.31 18.10 11.54
N LYS A 211 -25.39 18.25 12.31
CA LYS A 211 -26.03 17.14 13.03
C LYS A 211 -26.66 16.11 12.09
N TYR A 212 -27.30 16.57 11.02
CA TYR A 212 -27.86 15.70 9.97
C TYR A 212 -26.75 14.87 9.31
N ARG A 213 -25.66 15.51 8.86
CA ARG A 213 -24.49 14.81 8.30
C ARG A 213 -23.91 13.78 9.27
N GLU A 214 -23.74 14.15 10.54
CA GLU A 214 -23.29 13.22 11.57
C GLU A 214 -24.20 11.98 11.67
N ALA A 215 -25.52 12.19 11.64
CA ALA A 215 -26.50 11.11 11.71
C ALA A 215 -26.49 10.23 10.44
N VAL A 216 -26.48 10.83 9.24
CA VAL A 216 -26.49 10.10 7.96
C VAL A 216 -25.23 9.25 7.80
N VAL A 217 -24.05 9.83 8.06
CA VAL A 217 -22.78 9.10 7.94
C VAL A 217 -22.72 7.94 8.93
N ARG A 218 -23.17 8.14 10.18
CA ARG A 218 -23.20 7.06 11.16
C ARG A 218 -24.16 5.96 10.74
N ALA A 219 -25.38 6.31 10.32
CA ALA A 219 -26.36 5.34 9.85
C ALA A 219 -25.84 4.53 8.67
N TYR A 220 -25.23 5.17 7.67
CA TYR A 220 -24.64 4.48 6.52
C TYR A 220 -23.60 3.42 6.94
N ILE A 221 -22.69 3.79 7.84
CA ILE A 221 -21.66 2.86 8.36
C ILE A 221 -22.31 1.70 9.13
N ASP A 222 -23.26 2.02 10.00
CA ASP A 222 -23.91 1.05 10.88
C ASP A 222 -24.79 0.08 10.08
N ASP A 223 -25.50 0.55 9.05
CA ASP A 223 -26.36 -0.27 8.19
C ASP A 223 -25.54 -1.26 7.36
N LEU A 224 -24.42 -0.83 6.77
CA LEU A 224 -23.53 -1.74 6.03
C LEU A 224 -22.81 -2.72 6.96
N HIS A 225 -22.45 -2.28 8.18
CA HIS A 225 -21.94 -3.17 9.22
C HIS A 225 -22.97 -4.25 9.57
N ASP A 226 -24.22 -3.86 9.81
CA ASP A 226 -25.29 -4.79 10.15
C ASP A 226 -25.55 -5.79 9.02
N ILE A 227 -25.54 -5.35 7.75
CA ILE A 227 -25.65 -6.25 6.58
C ILE A 227 -24.55 -7.32 6.59
N LEU A 228 -23.30 -6.94 6.89
CA LEU A 228 -22.19 -7.89 6.98
C LEU A 228 -22.41 -8.88 8.12
N ARG A 229 -22.82 -8.41 9.30
CA ARG A 229 -23.05 -9.25 10.49
C ARG A 229 -24.26 -10.16 10.31
N GLU A 230 -25.35 -9.69 9.72
CA GLU A 230 -26.55 -10.49 9.39
C GLU A 230 -26.23 -11.61 8.41
N ALA A 231 -25.31 -11.38 7.46
CA ALA A 231 -24.83 -12.41 6.55
C ALA A 231 -23.90 -13.44 7.24
N GLY A 232 -23.40 -13.15 8.44
CA GLY A 232 -22.45 -13.98 9.19
C GLY A 232 -20.98 -13.65 8.95
N ALA A 233 -20.66 -12.53 8.28
CA ALA A 233 -19.28 -12.10 8.11
C ALA A 233 -18.70 -11.66 9.46
N GLU A 234 -17.51 -12.15 9.81
CA GLU A 234 -16.83 -11.85 11.09
C GLU A 234 -15.68 -10.85 10.93
N GLN A 235 -15.27 -10.55 9.69
CA GLN A 235 -14.13 -9.65 9.43
C GLN A 235 -14.43 -8.23 9.94
N PRO A 236 -13.40 -7.48 10.41
CA PRO A 236 -13.55 -6.08 10.82
C PRO A 236 -13.99 -5.19 9.65
N VAL A 237 -14.85 -4.23 9.97
CA VAL A 237 -15.33 -3.19 9.05
C VAL A 237 -14.51 -1.92 9.21
N VAL A 238 -14.11 -1.33 8.09
CA VAL A 238 -13.20 -0.18 8.02
C VAL A 238 -13.89 1.00 7.34
N TRP A 239 -13.80 2.16 7.98
CA TRP A 239 -14.15 3.44 7.35
C TRP A 239 -12.91 4.22 6.95
N ASN A 240 -12.86 4.70 5.71
CA ASN A 240 -11.74 5.47 5.18
C ASN A 240 -11.92 6.96 5.54
N CYS A 241 -10.98 7.49 6.32
CA CYS A 241 -10.87 8.90 6.72
C CYS A 241 -9.92 9.69 5.81
N ASN A 242 -9.76 9.23 4.57
CA ASN A 242 -9.10 9.91 3.45
C ASN A 242 -7.75 10.58 3.82
N TRP A 243 -7.53 11.81 3.34
CA TRP A 243 -6.33 12.62 3.50
C TRP A 243 -5.98 12.94 4.96
N PRO A 244 -4.70 13.15 5.29
CA PRO A 244 -4.27 13.53 6.64
C PRO A 244 -5.08 14.69 7.21
N ARG A 245 -5.35 15.72 6.42
CA ARG A 245 -6.06 16.94 6.86
C ARG A 245 -7.59 16.86 6.86
N MET A 246 -8.17 15.70 6.55
CA MET A 246 -9.61 15.60 6.25
C MET A 246 -10.50 16.06 7.41
N ILE A 247 -10.07 15.87 8.66
CA ILE A 247 -10.83 16.28 9.85
C ILE A 247 -11.07 17.79 9.91
N ASP A 248 -10.20 18.59 9.28
CA ASP A 248 -10.37 20.04 9.23
C ASP A 248 -11.67 20.43 8.51
N GLY A 249 -12.48 21.22 9.19
CA GLY A 249 -13.85 21.57 8.77
C GLY A 249 -14.85 20.40 8.75
N ARG A 250 -14.51 19.21 9.26
CA ARG A 250 -15.37 17.99 9.20
C ARG A 250 -15.47 17.24 10.51
N SER A 251 -15.40 17.95 11.64
CA SER A 251 -15.51 17.35 12.98
C SER A 251 -16.80 16.54 13.20
N ASP A 252 -17.90 16.92 12.54
CA ASP A 252 -19.18 16.20 12.54
C ASP A 252 -19.06 14.80 11.93
N VAL A 253 -18.37 14.68 10.80
CA VAL A 253 -18.08 13.40 10.15
C VAL A 253 -17.21 12.54 11.06
N PHE A 254 -16.15 13.10 11.65
CA PHE A 254 -15.28 12.33 12.54
C PHE A 254 -15.99 11.90 13.84
N ARG A 255 -16.99 12.66 14.32
CA ARG A 255 -17.90 12.21 15.39
C ARG A 255 -18.81 11.06 14.95
N ALA A 256 -19.31 11.09 13.71
CA ALA A 256 -20.06 9.97 13.16
C ALA A 256 -19.22 8.70 13.14
N VAL A 257 -18.03 8.77 12.54
CA VAL A 257 -17.08 7.65 12.37
C VAL A 257 -16.61 7.08 13.71
N ALA A 258 -16.24 7.93 14.66
CA ALA A 258 -15.80 7.43 15.95
C ALA A 258 -16.93 6.73 16.73
N GLY A 259 -18.16 7.22 16.59
CA GLY A 259 -19.34 6.67 17.26
C GLY A 259 -20.09 5.56 16.49
N SER A 260 -19.63 5.18 15.29
CA SER A 260 -20.24 4.12 14.50
C SER A 260 -19.81 2.72 14.97
N LYS A 261 -20.38 1.68 14.37
CA LYS A 261 -20.06 0.27 14.61
C LYS A 261 -18.76 -0.22 13.95
N ALA A 262 -18.21 0.52 12.97
CA ALA A 262 -16.99 0.12 12.29
C ALA A 262 -15.85 -0.14 13.28
N GLU A 263 -15.19 -1.29 13.22
CA GLU A 263 -14.14 -1.64 14.19
C GLU A 263 -12.81 -0.93 13.91
N ALA A 264 -12.64 -0.39 12.71
CA ALA A 264 -11.40 0.19 12.24
C ALA A 264 -11.61 1.50 11.47
N VAL A 265 -10.58 2.33 11.48
CA VAL A 265 -10.45 3.51 10.62
C VAL A 265 -9.18 3.39 9.80
N SER A 266 -9.22 3.90 8.58
CA SER A 266 -8.04 4.01 7.72
C SER A 266 -7.85 5.44 7.22
N PHE A 267 -6.65 5.75 6.74
CA PHE A 267 -6.30 7.03 6.13
C PHE A 267 -5.29 6.81 5.00
N CYS A 268 -5.04 7.84 4.19
CA CYS A 268 -3.97 7.84 3.21
C CYS A 268 -2.82 8.79 3.59
N LEU A 269 -1.65 8.59 2.97
CA LEU A 269 -0.50 9.48 3.12
C LEU A 269 0.31 9.57 1.82
N TYR A 270 0.38 10.76 1.25
CA TYR A 270 1.09 11.03 -0.01
C TYR A 270 2.00 12.26 0.11
N PRO A 271 3.19 12.14 0.74
CA PRO A 271 4.12 13.25 0.80
C PRO A 271 4.51 13.70 -0.61
N GLY A 272 4.46 15.01 -0.84
CA GLY A 272 4.74 15.66 -2.12
C GLY A 272 3.54 15.94 -3.02
N GLN A 273 2.35 15.43 -2.70
CA GLN A 273 1.17 15.72 -3.50
C GLN A 273 0.75 17.20 -3.46
N ASP A 274 0.74 17.80 -2.27
CA ASP A 274 0.35 19.21 -2.10
C ASP A 274 1.35 20.17 -2.78
N ASP A 275 2.60 19.73 -2.92
CA ASP A 275 3.67 20.49 -3.60
C ASP A 275 3.50 20.54 -5.12
N VAL A 276 2.81 19.54 -5.71
CA VAL A 276 2.49 19.48 -7.13
C VAL A 276 1.19 20.22 -7.42
N GLY A 277 0.16 19.99 -6.59
CA GLY A 277 -1.14 20.64 -6.70
C GLY A 277 -2.04 20.09 -7.82
N ASP A 278 -3.35 20.26 -7.65
CA ASP A 278 -4.37 19.78 -8.58
C ASP A 278 -4.52 20.71 -9.82
N PRO A 279 -4.75 20.18 -11.04
CA PRO A 279 -4.73 18.76 -11.44
C PRO A 279 -3.31 18.19 -11.50
N PHE A 280 -3.04 17.12 -10.76
CA PHE A 280 -1.69 16.58 -10.55
C PHE A 280 -0.96 16.25 -11.86
N VAL A 281 -1.64 15.60 -12.80
CA VAL A 281 -1.05 15.23 -14.11
C VAL A 281 -0.57 16.45 -14.90
N LYS A 282 -1.24 17.60 -14.76
CA LYS A 282 -0.85 18.83 -15.46
C LYS A 282 0.32 19.54 -14.80
N ASN A 283 0.53 19.32 -13.50
CA ASN A 283 1.58 19.95 -12.70
C ASN A 283 2.74 18.99 -12.41
N ALA A 284 2.75 17.81 -13.03
CA ALA A 284 3.68 16.72 -12.76
C ALA A 284 5.15 17.20 -12.72
N ALA A 285 5.86 16.82 -11.65
CA ALA A 285 7.24 17.23 -11.41
C ALA A 285 7.98 16.20 -10.56
N ASP A 286 9.31 16.14 -10.67
CA ASP A 286 10.16 15.28 -9.86
C ASP A 286 10.23 15.75 -8.39
N MET A 287 9.62 15.01 -7.47
CA MET A 287 9.66 15.26 -6.03
C MET A 287 10.73 14.44 -5.30
N SER A 288 11.55 13.66 -6.00
CA SER A 288 12.55 12.76 -5.40
C SER A 288 13.64 13.52 -4.64
N GLY A 289 13.94 14.75 -5.07
CA GLY A 289 14.91 15.65 -4.45
C GLY A 289 14.34 16.57 -3.37
N LYS A 290 13.25 16.17 -2.70
CA LYS A 290 12.64 16.92 -1.59
C LYS A 290 12.66 16.13 -0.29
N ASN A 291 12.92 16.83 0.81
CA ASN A 291 12.90 16.27 2.15
C ASN A 291 11.51 16.38 2.79
N TYR A 292 10.85 15.25 3.00
CA TYR A 292 9.53 15.17 3.64
C TYR A 292 9.59 14.68 5.09
N LEU A 293 10.77 14.49 5.69
CA LEU A 293 10.86 14.11 7.10
C LEU A 293 10.13 15.12 8.03
N PRO A 294 10.31 16.45 7.87
CA PRO A 294 9.57 17.42 8.69
C PRO A 294 8.04 17.35 8.49
N TYR A 295 7.59 17.01 7.29
CA TYR A 295 6.16 16.81 7.00
C TYR A 295 5.60 15.61 7.79
N LEU A 296 6.35 14.50 7.89
CA LEU A 296 5.94 13.35 8.70
C LEU A 296 5.82 13.70 10.19
N GLN A 297 6.77 14.49 10.72
CA GLN A 297 6.69 14.99 12.10
C GLN A 297 5.44 15.87 12.30
N HIS A 298 5.17 16.78 11.36
CA HIS A 298 3.95 17.60 11.40
C HIS A 298 2.67 16.76 11.39
N CYS A 299 2.60 15.73 10.54
CA CYS A 299 1.47 14.80 10.52
C CYS A 299 1.27 14.13 11.88
N PHE A 300 2.35 13.73 12.57
CA PHE A 300 2.27 13.14 13.90
C PHE A 300 1.80 14.15 14.96
N ASP A 301 2.37 15.36 14.98
CA ASP A 301 2.15 16.33 16.06
C ASP A 301 0.78 17.01 15.97
N ASP A 302 0.35 17.37 14.76
CA ASP A 302 -0.85 18.18 14.58
C ASP A 302 -2.13 17.37 14.63
N TYR A 303 -3.08 17.81 15.46
CA TYR A 303 -4.37 17.15 15.64
C TYR A 303 -5.21 17.17 14.36
N LEU A 304 -5.13 18.25 13.56
CA LEU A 304 -5.90 18.38 12.32
C LEU A 304 -5.29 17.60 11.15
N HIS A 305 -4.08 17.06 11.31
CA HIS A 305 -3.48 16.09 10.40
C HIS A 305 -3.70 14.66 10.92
N LEU A 306 -2.69 13.93 11.39
CA LEU A 306 -2.86 12.54 11.86
C LEU A 306 -2.88 12.40 13.38
N GLY A 307 -2.69 13.49 14.14
CA GLY A 307 -2.71 13.47 15.60
C GLY A 307 -4.05 13.01 16.21
N TRP A 308 -5.18 13.21 15.50
CA TRP A 308 -6.50 12.74 15.95
C TRP A 308 -6.60 11.22 16.13
N LEU A 309 -5.78 10.43 15.44
CA LEU A 309 -5.74 8.97 15.56
C LEU A 309 -5.44 8.51 17.00
N ARG A 310 -4.65 9.32 17.72
CA ARG A 310 -4.26 9.09 19.13
C ARG A 310 -5.25 9.66 20.14
N SER A 311 -6.34 10.28 19.68
CA SER A 311 -7.34 10.85 20.59
C SER A 311 -8.17 9.78 21.30
N LYS A 312 -8.70 10.12 22.48
CA LYS A 312 -9.62 9.24 23.24
C LYS A 312 -10.82 8.78 22.41
N GLN A 313 -11.29 9.64 21.51
CA GLN A 313 -12.45 9.39 20.67
C GLN A 313 -12.25 8.17 19.75
N PHE A 314 -11.01 7.93 19.34
CA PHE A 314 -10.65 6.84 18.43
C PHE A 314 -9.94 5.69 19.15
N ALA A 315 -9.82 5.69 20.48
CA ALA A 315 -9.04 4.70 21.22
C ALA A 315 -9.48 3.23 20.97
N HIS A 316 -10.77 3.00 20.70
CA HIS A 316 -11.33 1.66 20.48
C HIS A 316 -11.39 1.23 19.00
N LYS A 317 -10.89 2.06 18.06
CA LYS A 317 -10.84 1.74 16.63
C LYS A 317 -9.44 1.26 16.26
N ALA A 318 -9.30 0.15 15.53
CA ALA A 318 -8.00 -0.22 14.94
C ALA A 318 -7.57 0.77 13.86
N LYS A 319 -6.26 0.93 13.63
CA LYS A 319 -5.69 1.91 12.68
C LYS A 319 -5.09 1.20 11.49
N LEU A 320 -5.49 1.62 10.30
CA LEU A 320 -5.03 1.07 9.03
C LEU A 320 -4.60 2.21 8.11
N VAL A 321 -3.83 1.87 7.09
CA VAL A 321 -3.51 2.76 5.98
C VAL A 321 -3.96 2.06 4.71
N TYR A 322 -4.99 2.62 4.07
CA TYR A 322 -5.52 2.01 2.85
C TYR A 322 -4.64 2.35 1.64
N GLU A 323 -3.99 3.51 1.66
CA GLU A 323 -3.10 3.97 0.60
C GLU A 323 -1.96 4.81 1.15
N PHE A 324 -0.74 4.56 0.69
CA PHE A 324 0.36 5.51 0.87
C PHE A 324 1.35 5.40 -0.26
N GLU A 325 2.01 6.50 -0.59
CA GLU A 325 3.05 6.51 -1.63
C GLU A 325 3.91 7.76 -1.48
N THR A 326 5.16 7.68 -1.94
CA THR A 326 5.99 8.86 -2.18
C THR A 326 5.60 9.44 -3.55
N MET A 327 4.71 10.44 -3.55
CA MET A 327 4.09 10.97 -4.76
C MET A 327 5.11 11.63 -5.66
N TYR A 328 5.12 11.27 -6.95
CA TYR A 328 6.14 11.69 -7.90
C TYR A 328 7.55 11.55 -7.32
N ASN A 329 7.85 10.37 -6.80
CA ASN A 329 9.19 10.00 -6.43
C ASN A 329 9.44 8.56 -6.91
N ALA A 330 10.33 8.42 -7.89
CA ALA A 330 10.75 7.11 -8.42
C ALA A 330 12.21 6.76 -8.09
N THR A 331 13.02 7.75 -7.72
CA THR A 331 14.47 7.60 -7.57
C THR A 331 14.95 7.74 -6.13
N GLY A 332 14.21 8.47 -5.29
CA GLY A 332 14.48 8.63 -3.87
C GLY A 332 14.09 7.39 -3.06
N SER A 333 14.81 7.13 -1.99
CA SER A 333 14.77 5.85 -1.26
C SER A 333 14.87 5.98 0.25
N TYR A 334 14.90 7.19 0.80
CA TYR A 334 14.95 7.43 2.25
C TYR A 334 13.55 7.37 2.92
N LEU A 335 12.48 7.60 2.16
CA LEU A 335 11.21 8.04 2.73
C LEU A 335 10.26 6.91 3.17
N HIS A 336 10.23 5.75 2.49
CA HIS A 336 9.34 4.64 2.90
C HIS A 336 9.61 4.17 4.34
N PRO A 337 10.87 3.99 4.80
CA PRO A 337 11.13 3.59 6.18
C PRO A 337 10.68 4.62 7.21
N ALA A 338 10.81 5.92 6.90
CA ALA A 338 10.30 6.99 7.76
C ALA A 338 8.76 6.97 7.83
N ILE A 339 8.07 6.72 6.70
CA ILE A 339 6.62 6.53 6.66
C ILE A 339 6.20 5.32 7.50
N ALA A 340 6.88 4.19 7.38
CA ALA A 340 6.59 3.00 8.20
C ALA A 340 6.78 3.27 9.70
N LYS A 341 7.83 4.01 10.08
CA LYS A 341 8.06 4.47 11.46
C LYS A 341 6.90 5.34 11.96
N LEU A 342 6.46 6.33 11.15
CA LEU A 342 5.29 7.15 11.47
C LEU A 342 4.04 6.27 11.66
N PHE A 343 3.77 5.33 10.75
CA PHE A 343 2.60 4.47 10.86
C PHE A 343 2.58 3.64 12.13
N ARG A 344 3.70 3.03 12.51
CA ARG A 344 3.79 2.28 13.76
C ARG A 344 3.60 3.18 14.99
N SER A 345 4.11 4.41 14.96
CA SER A 345 3.87 5.41 16.02
C SER A 345 2.38 5.80 16.15
N LEU A 346 1.65 5.86 15.03
CA LEU A 346 0.22 6.19 15.00
C LEU A 346 -0.67 4.99 15.38
N GLY A 347 -0.07 3.84 15.62
CA GLY A 347 -0.77 2.62 16.02
C GLY A 347 -1.26 1.77 14.84
N VAL A 348 -0.75 1.99 13.63
CA VAL A 348 -1.18 1.31 12.40
C VAL A 348 -0.77 -0.16 12.41
N GLN A 349 -1.69 -1.02 11.97
CA GLN A 349 -1.56 -2.48 11.98
C GLN A 349 -1.62 -3.12 10.59
N MET A 350 -2.08 -2.38 9.59
CA MET A 350 -2.13 -2.79 8.20
C MET A 350 -1.84 -1.58 7.33
N ALA A 351 -0.93 -1.69 6.37
CA ALA A 351 -0.60 -0.60 5.46
C ALA A 351 -0.41 -1.10 4.03
N THR A 352 -1.12 -0.50 3.07
CA THR A 352 -1.04 -0.85 1.65
C THR A 352 -0.61 0.32 0.78
N MET A 353 0.53 0.19 0.11
CA MET A 353 1.13 1.21 -0.77
C MET A 353 0.32 1.42 -2.05
N TRP A 354 0.25 2.63 -2.60
CA TRP A 354 -0.45 2.94 -3.84
C TRP A 354 0.52 3.27 -4.98
N THR A 355 0.68 2.44 -6.00
CA THR A 355 0.07 1.12 -6.21
C THR A 355 1.07 0.22 -6.93
N HIS A 356 0.86 -1.10 -6.85
CA HIS A 356 1.76 -2.04 -7.50
C HIS A 356 1.75 -1.82 -9.03
N THR A 357 2.92 -1.64 -9.60
CA THR A 357 3.11 -1.51 -11.05
C THR A 357 3.51 -2.87 -11.60
N PHE A 358 2.62 -3.52 -12.35
CA PHE A 358 2.86 -4.86 -12.90
C PHE A 358 3.96 -4.88 -13.96
N ASN A 359 4.77 -5.95 -14.00
CA ASN A 359 5.94 -6.03 -14.87
C ASN A 359 5.60 -5.87 -16.36
N VAL A 360 4.42 -6.34 -16.79
CA VAL A 360 3.98 -6.28 -18.20
C VAL A 360 3.92 -4.84 -18.76
N TYR A 361 3.59 -3.85 -17.92
CA TYR A 361 3.50 -2.45 -18.32
C TYR A 361 4.51 -1.54 -17.61
N ALA A 362 5.23 -2.04 -16.60
CA ALA A 362 6.17 -1.24 -15.80
C ALA A 362 7.22 -0.45 -16.61
N PRO A 363 7.80 -0.97 -17.72
CA PRO A 363 8.75 -0.20 -18.53
C PRO A 363 8.16 1.04 -19.21
N TYR A 364 6.84 1.08 -19.37
CA TYR A 364 6.09 2.13 -20.05
C TYR A 364 5.36 3.06 -19.08
N GLN A 365 5.35 2.72 -17.78
CA GLN A 365 4.64 3.48 -16.77
C GLN A 365 5.49 4.63 -16.23
N GLY A 366 4.92 5.83 -16.29
CA GLY A 366 5.40 7.01 -15.57
C GLY A 366 4.29 7.60 -14.68
N GLY A 367 4.48 8.84 -14.26
CA GLY A 367 3.50 9.59 -13.48
C GLY A 367 3.74 9.57 -11.97
N SER A 368 2.67 9.74 -11.20
CA SER A 368 2.72 9.99 -9.75
C SER A 368 3.02 8.76 -8.90
N HIS A 369 2.74 7.56 -9.41
CA HIS A 369 2.80 6.31 -8.67
C HIS A 369 3.51 5.24 -9.49
N VAL A 370 4.75 4.94 -9.11
CA VAL A 370 5.58 3.89 -9.71
C VAL A 370 6.33 3.15 -8.62
N LEU A 371 6.04 1.85 -8.49
CA LEU A 371 6.81 0.92 -7.67
C LEU A 371 6.84 -0.44 -8.36
N ASN A 372 8.03 -0.82 -8.79
CA ASN A 372 8.32 -2.09 -9.43
C ASN A 372 9.76 -2.53 -9.14
N LEU A 373 9.98 -3.84 -8.99
CA LEU A 373 11.29 -4.43 -8.68
C LEU A 373 12.32 -4.22 -9.81
N LEU A 374 11.85 -4.23 -11.06
CA LEU A 374 12.69 -4.11 -12.25
C LEU A 374 12.96 -2.65 -12.61
N THR A 375 11.94 -1.79 -12.61
CA THR A 375 12.06 -0.42 -13.17
C THR A 375 12.36 0.65 -12.13
N THR A 376 12.10 0.39 -10.84
CA THR A 376 12.43 1.28 -9.72
C THR A 376 13.16 0.54 -8.59
N PRO A 377 14.26 -0.20 -8.88
CA PRO A 377 14.86 -1.14 -7.92
C PRO A 377 15.31 -0.48 -6.61
N LYS A 378 15.83 0.76 -6.69
CA LYS A 378 16.20 1.59 -5.55
C LYS A 378 15.01 1.86 -4.61
N LYS A 379 13.87 2.26 -5.18
CA LYS A 379 12.63 2.50 -4.44
C LYS A 379 12.04 1.21 -3.88
N ALA A 380 12.12 0.10 -4.62
CA ALA A 380 11.69 -1.22 -4.16
C ALA A 380 12.51 -1.73 -2.96
N ALA A 381 13.85 -1.53 -2.97
CA ALA A 381 14.68 -1.81 -1.80
C ALA A 381 14.24 -1.02 -0.56
N SER A 382 13.95 0.28 -0.73
CA SER A 382 13.41 1.14 0.33
C SER A 382 12.06 0.64 0.87
N PHE A 383 11.15 0.22 -0.02
CA PHE A 383 9.85 -0.34 0.35
C PHE A 383 9.98 -1.63 1.16
N MET A 384 10.90 -2.53 0.79
CA MET A 384 11.14 -3.75 1.56
C MET A 384 11.75 -3.46 2.94
N ILE A 385 12.67 -2.49 3.03
CA ILE A 385 13.21 -2.00 4.32
C ILE A 385 12.08 -1.45 5.19
N ALA A 386 11.15 -0.70 4.61
CA ALA A 386 9.99 -0.18 5.31
C ALA A 386 9.08 -1.30 5.85
N GLY A 387 8.95 -2.42 5.12
CA GLY A 387 8.28 -3.62 5.62
C GLY A 387 8.95 -4.20 6.88
N GLU A 388 10.28 -4.23 6.93
CA GLU A 388 11.01 -4.63 8.15
C GLU A 388 10.81 -3.63 9.29
N VAL A 389 10.83 -2.32 9.02
CA VAL A 389 10.51 -1.28 10.01
C VAL A 389 9.11 -1.50 10.59
N PHE A 390 8.12 -1.71 9.72
CA PHE A 390 6.73 -1.89 10.12
C PHE A 390 6.55 -3.12 11.02
N ARG A 391 7.27 -4.22 10.73
CA ARG A 391 7.27 -5.45 11.55
C ARG A 391 8.05 -5.32 12.84
N GLY A 392 9.19 -4.65 12.80
CA GLY A 392 10.15 -4.59 13.90
C GLY A 392 9.76 -3.61 15.00
N LEU A 393 9.04 -2.52 14.66
CA LEU A 393 8.70 -1.49 15.63
C LEU A 393 7.42 -1.80 16.42
N PRO A 394 7.40 -1.47 17.73
CA PRO A 394 6.19 -1.59 18.55
C PRO A 394 5.09 -0.64 18.04
N ARG A 395 3.86 -0.92 18.43
CA ARG A 395 2.70 -0.10 18.10
C ARG A 395 2.54 1.05 19.10
N GLY A 396 2.33 2.27 18.62
CA GLY A 396 1.92 3.41 19.44
C GLY A 396 3.04 4.06 20.25
N PHE A 397 4.30 3.95 19.84
CA PHE A 397 5.40 4.73 20.43
C PHE A 397 5.33 6.19 19.95
N ASP A 398 5.99 7.11 20.66
CA ASP A 398 6.06 8.51 20.24
C ASP A 398 7.02 8.69 19.05
N PHE A 399 6.54 9.33 17.98
CA PHE A 399 7.36 9.62 16.81
C PHE A 399 8.30 10.79 17.08
N SER A 400 9.57 10.59 16.75
CA SER A 400 10.58 11.65 16.73
C SER A 400 11.62 11.35 15.67
N LEU A 401 12.16 12.39 15.06
CA LEU A 401 13.33 12.35 14.19
C LEU A 401 14.58 12.70 15.00
N GLU A 402 15.68 11.96 14.82
CA GLU A 402 16.95 12.31 15.46
C GLU A 402 17.62 13.55 14.83
N ALA A 403 17.42 13.76 13.53
CA ALA A 403 17.93 14.91 12.80
C ALA A 403 16.99 15.33 11.66
N GLU A 404 17.27 16.46 11.01
CA GLU A 404 16.41 17.00 9.94
C GLU A 404 16.46 16.16 8.65
N THR A 405 17.60 15.54 8.35
CA THR A 405 17.84 14.80 7.09
C THR A 405 18.26 13.35 7.30
N GLU A 406 18.40 12.91 8.54
CA GLU A 406 18.86 11.56 8.90
C GLU A 406 18.10 11.06 10.12
N ASP A 407 17.94 9.74 10.21
CA ASP A 407 17.31 9.11 11.35
C ASP A 407 17.88 7.70 11.53
N VAL A 408 18.33 7.38 12.73
CA VAL A 408 18.84 6.06 13.11
C VAL A 408 17.97 5.54 14.25
N PHE A 409 17.42 4.33 14.10
CA PHE A 409 16.51 3.79 15.11
C PHE A 409 16.51 2.26 15.06
N HIS A 410 16.71 1.62 16.22
CA HIS A 410 16.81 0.16 16.31
C HIS A 410 17.80 -0.41 15.28
N ASP A 411 17.36 -1.34 14.43
CA ASP A 411 18.15 -1.98 13.38
C ASP A 411 18.02 -1.28 12.02
N PHE A 412 17.64 0.01 12.02
CA PHE A 412 17.32 0.77 10.81
C PHE A 412 18.02 2.12 10.79
N ALA A 413 18.34 2.58 9.58
CA ALA A 413 18.87 3.92 9.35
C ALA A 413 18.38 4.45 8.00
N LEU A 414 18.16 5.75 7.92
CA LEU A 414 17.84 6.45 6.68
C LEU A 414 18.53 7.80 6.60
N SER A 415 18.81 8.26 5.39
CA SER A 415 19.39 9.57 5.11
C SER A 415 18.82 10.14 3.81
N TYR A 416 18.22 11.31 3.91
CA TYR A 416 17.81 12.13 2.77
C TYR A 416 19.03 12.59 1.96
N ASP A 417 20.04 13.17 2.63
CA ASP A 417 21.21 13.76 1.94
C ASP A 417 22.05 12.71 1.17
N ARG A 418 22.04 11.45 1.63
CA ARG A 418 22.70 10.32 0.94
C ARG A 418 21.76 9.54 0.03
N ASP A 419 20.46 9.85 0.08
CA ASP A 419 19.39 9.10 -0.57
C ASP A 419 19.54 7.59 -0.38
N LEU A 420 19.44 7.17 0.89
CA LEU A 420 19.77 5.83 1.35
C LEU A 420 18.90 5.41 2.52
N SER A 421 18.48 4.15 2.52
CA SER A 421 17.90 3.43 3.64
C SER A 421 18.66 2.13 3.87
N ILE A 422 18.78 1.72 5.12
CA ILE A 422 19.47 0.51 5.56
C ILE A 422 18.63 -0.23 6.61
N SER A 423 18.63 -1.57 6.54
CA SER A 423 18.15 -2.46 7.60
C SER A 423 19.20 -3.52 7.93
N CYS A 424 19.39 -3.81 9.21
CA CYS A 424 20.15 -4.96 9.72
C CYS A 424 19.26 -5.94 10.51
N ALA A 425 17.94 -5.86 10.34
CA ALA A 425 16.99 -6.70 11.08
C ALA A 425 17.00 -8.17 10.59
N ASN A 426 16.60 -9.10 11.47
CA ASN A 426 16.27 -10.48 11.10
C ASN A 426 17.38 -11.23 10.34
N ASP A 427 18.64 -11.16 10.80
CA ASP A 427 19.80 -11.77 10.14
C ASP A 427 19.98 -11.35 8.66
N THR A 428 19.40 -10.21 8.28
CA THR A 428 19.37 -9.71 6.90
C THR A 428 19.98 -8.32 6.85
N PHE A 429 20.87 -8.09 5.88
CA PHE A 429 21.38 -6.77 5.57
C PHE A 429 20.71 -6.24 4.30
N MET A 430 20.03 -5.10 4.40
CA MET A 430 19.37 -4.46 3.27
C MET A 430 19.88 -3.05 3.06
N HIS A 431 20.05 -2.62 1.82
CA HIS A 431 20.37 -1.23 1.49
C HIS A 431 19.81 -0.77 0.14
N SER A 432 19.33 0.46 0.07
CA SER A 432 18.67 1.02 -1.13
C SER A 432 19.59 1.85 -2.04
N GLY A 433 20.89 1.89 -1.75
CA GLY A 433 21.88 2.70 -2.47
C GLY A 433 23.31 2.33 -2.08
N ASP A 434 24.28 3.13 -2.53
CA ASP A 434 25.67 2.99 -2.13
C ASP A 434 25.82 3.24 -0.61
N ALA A 435 25.92 2.15 0.15
CA ALA A 435 26.03 2.14 1.61
C ALA A 435 27.45 2.47 2.09
N THR A 436 27.96 3.64 1.67
CA THR A 436 29.23 4.21 2.14
C THR A 436 29.13 4.76 3.57
N TRP A 437 27.90 5.02 4.02
CA TRP A 437 27.53 5.32 5.40
C TRP A 437 26.62 4.20 5.89
N CYS A 438 27.03 3.51 6.95
CA CYS A 438 26.23 2.53 7.66
C CYS A 438 26.47 2.71 9.16
N PRO A 439 25.56 3.37 9.89
CA PRO A 439 25.71 3.59 11.33
C PRO A 439 25.35 2.34 12.15
N LEU A 440 24.89 1.27 11.50
CA LEU A 440 24.41 0.05 12.14
C LEU A 440 25.50 -1.02 12.19
N GLU A 441 25.46 -1.86 13.23
CA GLU A 441 26.24 -3.09 13.26
C GLU A 441 25.62 -4.12 12.30
N LEU A 442 26.47 -4.81 11.54
CA LEU A 442 26.01 -5.91 10.67
C LEU A 442 25.58 -7.12 11.53
N PRO A 443 24.59 -7.91 11.09
CA PRO A 443 24.17 -9.12 11.79
C PRO A 443 25.34 -10.09 11.99
N LYS A 444 25.49 -10.60 13.22
CA LYS A 444 26.53 -11.59 13.56
C LYS A 444 26.41 -12.88 12.77
N SER A 445 25.17 -13.28 12.45
CA SER A 445 24.84 -14.47 11.67
C SER A 445 24.12 -14.06 10.38
N LEU A 446 24.75 -13.24 9.55
CA LEU A 446 24.19 -12.77 8.29
C LEU A 446 23.77 -13.95 7.38
N LYS A 447 22.48 -14.05 7.09
CA LYS A 447 21.88 -15.09 6.24
C LYS A 447 21.42 -14.56 4.89
N ARG A 448 21.11 -13.27 4.80
CA ARG A 448 20.56 -12.67 3.59
C ARG A 448 21.10 -11.27 3.34
N ILE A 449 21.30 -10.92 2.08
CA ILE A 449 21.54 -9.54 1.64
C ILE A 449 20.55 -9.17 0.54
N VAL A 450 19.91 -8.01 0.65
CA VAL A 450 19.07 -7.44 -0.41
C VAL A 450 19.54 -6.02 -0.70
N GLY A 451 20.08 -5.77 -1.89
CA GLY A 451 20.81 -4.52 -2.13
C GLY A 451 20.56 -3.91 -3.50
N TYR A 452 20.61 -2.58 -3.53
CA TYR A 452 20.82 -1.79 -4.73
C TYR A 452 22.09 -0.95 -4.53
N GLY A 453 23.00 -0.93 -5.51
CA GLY A 453 24.30 -0.27 -5.38
C GLY A 453 25.33 -1.09 -4.58
N ASN A 454 26.35 -0.42 -4.05
CA ASN A 454 27.50 -1.03 -3.40
C ASN A 454 27.41 -0.94 -1.86
N SER A 455 28.14 -1.79 -1.16
CA SER A 455 28.29 -1.76 0.30
C SER A 455 29.68 -2.25 0.70
N ALA A 456 29.96 -2.31 2.01
CA ALA A 456 31.19 -2.90 2.51
C ALA A 456 31.35 -4.40 2.15
N LEU A 457 30.24 -5.09 1.86
CA LEU A 457 30.22 -6.52 1.54
C LEU A 457 30.09 -6.78 0.03
N VAL A 458 29.46 -5.89 -0.72
CA VAL A 458 29.14 -6.10 -2.14
C VAL A 458 29.66 -4.96 -2.98
N HIS A 459 30.43 -5.31 -4.03
CA HIS A 459 30.71 -4.39 -5.13
C HIS A 459 30.04 -4.92 -6.39
N TYR A 460 29.09 -4.17 -6.94
CA TYR A 460 28.35 -4.51 -8.14
C TYR A 460 28.40 -3.36 -9.14
N ALA A 461 28.76 -3.67 -10.39
CA ALA A 461 28.78 -2.68 -11.47
C ALA A 461 27.41 -2.42 -12.10
N GLY A 462 26.36 -3.16 -11.72
CA GLY A 462 25.02 -3.05 -12.28
C GLY A 462 24.08 -2.12 -11.51
N THR A 463 22.98 -1.77 -12.18
CA THR A 463 21.88 -0.94 -11.62
C THR A 463 20.61 -1.77 -11.36
N GLY A 464 20.75 -3.08 -11.24
CA GLY A 464 19.66 -3.97 -10.84
C GLY A 464 19.67 -4.21 -9.33
N LEU A 465 18.51 -4.56 -8.78
CA LEU A 465 18.43 -5.11 -7.43
C LEU A 465 19.12 -6.49 -7.39
N TYR A 466 19.71 -6.85 -6.25
CA TYR A 466 20.24 -8.20 -6.04
C TYR A 466 19.77 -8.80 -4.73
N PHE A 467 19.64 -10.12 -4.73
CA PHE A 467 19.30 -10.94 -3.58
C PHE A 467 20.39 -11.97 -3.36
N ILE A 468 20.83 -12.12 -2.12
CA ILE A 468 21.88 -13.06 -1.73
C ILE A 468 21.38 -13.89 -0.58
N GLU A 469 21.34 -15.21 -0.74
CA GLU A 469 21.07 -16.16 0.34
C GLU A 469 22.37 -16.86 0.73
N ILE A 470 22.72 -16.81 2.01
CA ILE A 470 23.94 -17.36 2.57
C ILE A 470 23.55 -18.62 3.37
N GLY A 471 23.91 -19.78 2.83
CA GLY A 471 23.61 -21.08 3.43
C GLY A 471 24.86 -21.75 4.03
N GLU A 472 24.70 -23.01 4.44
CA GLU A 472 25.81 -23.82 4.91
C GLU A 472 26.70 -24.24 3.72
N GLY A 473 27.88 -23.62 3.59
CA GLY A 473 28.88 -23.97 2.59
C GLY A 473 28.55 -23.53 1.15
N LEU A 474 27.46 -22.81 0.94
CA LEU A 474 27.09 -22.23 -0.36
C LEU A 474 26.49 -20.83 -0.22
N VAL A 475 26.57 -20.06 -1.30
CA VAL A 475 25.89 -18.78 -1.45
C VAL A 475 25.14 -18.73 -2.78
N GLN A 476 23.89 -18.29 -2.73
CA GLN A 476 23.07 -18.04 -3.91
C GLN A 476 23.00 -16.54 -4.16
N VAL A 477 23.19 -16.13 -5.40
CA VAL A 477 23.14 -14.74 -5.83
C VAL A 477 22.16 -14.63 -6.99
N GLU A 478 21.11 -13.85 -6.81
CA GLU A 478 20.20 -13.43 -7.87
C GLU A 478 20.49 -11.97 -8.23
N LEU A 479 20.68 -11.71 -9.52
CA LEU A 479 20.85 -10.38 -10.07
C LEU A 479 19.63 -10.05 -10.95
N MET A 480 18.89 -9.00 -10.62
CA MET A 480 17.80 -8.50 -11.46
C MET A 480 18.35 -7.71 -12.67
N PRO A 481 17.56 -7.52 -13.74
CA PRO A 481 17.94 -6.69 -14.88
C PRO A 481 18.39 -5.28 -14.48
N HIS A 482 19.26 -4.69 -15.30
CA HIS A 482 19.66 -3.30 -15.13
C HIS A 482 18.55 -2.39 -15.64
N SER A 483 18.21 -1.35 -14.88
CA SER A 483 17.23 -0.36 -15.30
C SER A 483 17.88 0.98 -15.60
N LYS A 484 17.37 1.66 -16.63
CA LYS A 484 17.75 3.03 -16.97
C LYS A 484 16.53 3.82 -17.44
N PHE A 485 16.27 4.95 -16.80
CA PHE A 485 15.29 5.93 -17.31
C PHE A 485 15.78 6.52 -18.64
N VAL A 486 14.94 6.46 -19.66
CA VAL A 486 15.18 7.04 -20.99
C VAL A 486 14.27 8.22 -21.31
N ARG A 487 13.25 8.44 -20.46
CA ARG A 487 12.36 9.61 -20.47
C ARG A 487 12.20 10.15 -19.05
N ASN A 488 11.58 11.31 -18.92
CA ASN A 488 11.15 11.84 -17.63
C ASN A 488 10.09 10.92 -17.03
N TRP A 489 10.41 10.28 -15.91
CA TRP A 489 9.54 9.26 -15.32
C TRP A 489 8.28 9.85 -14.65
N TRP A 490 8.31 11.13 -14.24
CA TRP A 490 7.15 11.80 -13.65
C TRP A 490 6.08 12.19 -14.68
N GLU A 491 6.36 12.04 -15.97
CA GLU A 491 5.40 12.33 -17.03
C GLU A 491 4.53 11.10 -17.33
N TRP A 492 3.26 11.35 -17.61
CA TRP A 492 2.32 10.33 -18.09
C TRP A 492 2.29 10.34 -19.62
N HIS A 493 2.48 9.18 -20.24
CA HIS A 493 2.50 8.99 -21.69
C HIS A 493 1.62 7.81 -22.08
N THR A 494 0.97 7.87 -23.24
CA THR A 494 0.15 6.78 -23.80
C THR A 494 0.64 6.37 -25.20
N ASP A 495 1.87 6.71 -25.56
CA ASP A 495 2.46 6.49 -26.88
C ASP A 495 3.13 5.10 -27.02
N ALA A 496 3.06 4.27 -25.97
CA ALA A 496 3.69 2.95 -25.89
C ALA A 496 5.23 2.97 -26.06
N GLU A 497 5.86 4.14 -25.92
CA GLU A 497 7.31 4.27 -25.93
C GLU A 497 7.86 4.08 -24.51
N PRO A 498 8.98 3.35 -24.34
CA PRO A 498 9.50 3.02 -23.02
C PRO A 498 9.95 4.28 -22.25
N ILE A 499 9.64 4.30 -20.96
CA ILE A 499 10.17 5.28 -19.99
C ILE A 499 11.41 4.70 -19.32
N VAL A 500 11.46 3.38 -19.15
CA VAL A 500 12.59 2.62 -18.59
C VAL A 500 13.03 1.56 -19.57
N GLU A 501 14.32 1.55 -19.91
CA GLU A 501 14.97 0.44 -20.59
C GLU A 501 15.48 -0.58 -19.56
N LEU A 502 15.23 -1.86 -19.83
CA LEU A 502 15.76 -2.98 -19.07
C LEU A 502 16.85 -3.69 -19.88
N ASP A 503 17.99 -3.98 -19.25
CA ASP A 503 19.09 -4.76 -19.84
C ASP A 503 19.38 -6.00 -18.99
N ASP A 504 19.04 -7.17 -19.55
CA ASP A 504 19.34 -8.50 -19.02
C ASP A 504 20.46 -9.20 -19.81
N THR A 505 21.06 -8.51 -20.78
CA THR A 505 21.99 -9.08 -21.74
C THR A 505 23.45 -8.79 -21.41
N THR A 506 23.73 -7.69 -20.71
CA THR A 506 25.08 -7.25 -20.38
C THR A 506 25.66 -8.04 -19.20
N ALA A 507 26.84 -8.62 -19.39
CA ALA A 507 27.55 -9.28 -18.30
C ALA A 507 28.37 -8.25 -17.50
N LEU A 508 28.03 -8.05 -16.23
CA LEU A 508 28.68 -7.10 -15.34
C LEU A 508 29.41 -7.79 -14.19
N ARG A 509 30.40 -7.07 -13.66
CA ARG A 509 31.23 -7.54 -12.55
C ARG A 509 30.44 -7.45 -11.24
N PHE A 510 30.54 -8.50 -10.44
CA PHE A 510 30.00 -8.61 -9.10
C PHE A 510 31.06 -9.25 -8.18
N ASP A 511 31.28 -8.64 -7.03
CA ASP A 511 32.17 -9.13 -5.98
C ASP A 511 31.43 -9.13 -4.64
N LEU A 512 31.40 -10.28 -3.98
CA LEU A 512 30.87 -10.46 -2.63
C LEU A 512 32.02 -10.85 -1.69
N LYS A 513 32.20 -10.07 -0.62
CA LYS A 513 33.20 -10.29 0.42
C LYS A 513 32.52 -10.47 1.77
N LEU A 514 32.35 -11.72 2.18
CA LEU A 514 31.82 -12.08 3.49
C LEU A 514 32.99 -12.27 4.49
N PRO A 515 32.90 -11.76 5.74
CA PRO A 515 33.94 -11.97 6.74
C PRO A 515 34.25 -13.45 6.97
N GLY A 516 35.53 -13.82 6.98
CA GLY A 516 35.99 -15.20 7.20
C GLY A 516 35.86 -16.13 6.00
N PHE A 517 35.42 -15.64 4.84
CA PHE A 517 35.28 -16.42 3.60
C PHE A 517 36.04 -15.76 2.45
N LYS A 518 36.54 -16.60 1.54
CA LYS A 518 37.13 -16.12 0.28
C LYS A 518 36.07 -15.36 -0.51
N ALA A 519 36.48 -14.26 -1.13
CA ALA A 519 35.57 -13.46 -1.96
C ALA A 519 35.01 -14.27 -3.14
N VAL A 520 33.72 -14.06 -3.43
CA VAL A 520 33.05 -14.58 -4.61
C VAL A 520 33.02 -13.48 -5.66
N SER A 521 33.78 -13.64 -6.72
CA SER A 521 33.90 -12.66 -7.82
C SER A 521 33.53 -13.29 -9.16
N PHE A 522 32.65 -12.65 -9.91
CA PHE A 522 32.26 -13.11 -11.24
C PHE A 522 31.88 -11.97 -12.18
N LYS A 523 31.80 -12.28 -13.48
CA LYS A 523 31.23 -11.40 -14.50
C LYS A 523 30.15 -12.16 -15.27
N LYS A 524 28.88 -11.84 -15.03
CA LYS A 524 27.71 -12.54 -15.57
C LYS A 524 26.55 -11.56 -15.82
N LYS A 525 25.55 -12.00 -16.59
CA LYS A 525 24.32 -11.26 -16.87
C LYS A 525 23.40 -11.25 -15.64
N SER A 526 22.23 -10.62 -15.73
CA SER A 526 21.18 -10.88 -14.74
C SER A 526 20.83 -12.38 -14.73
N GLY A 527 20.31 -12.87 -13.60
CA GLY A 527 19.98 -14.29 -13.42
C GLY A 527 20.37 -14.84 -12.06
N HIS A 528 20.27 -16.16 -11.92
CA HIS A 528 20.47 -16.88 -10.66
C HIS A 528 21.77 -17.67 -10.70
N TYR A 529 22.59 -17.53 -9.66
CA TYR A 529 23.92 -18.14 -9.56
C TYR A 529 24.10 -18.79 -8.19
N CYS A 530 24.85 -19.89 -8.15
CA CYS A 530 25.20 -20.59 -6.92
C CYS A 530 26.71 -20.82 -6.88
N PHE A 531 27.34 -20.49 -5.74
CA PHE A 531 28.78 -20.60 -5.54
C PHE A 531 29.09 -21.32 -4.23
N PRO A 532 30.19 -22.08 -4.13
CA PRO A 532 30.65 -22.63 -2.86
C PRO A 532 31.16 -21.51 -1.95
N LEU A 533 30.82 -21.60 -0.67
CA LEU A 533 31.30 -20.68 0.36
C LEU A 533 32.54 -21.29 1.03
N ILE A 534 33.72 -20.75 0.73
CA ILE A 534 35.01 -21.33 1.13
C ILE A 534 35.62 -20.49 2.25
N ALA A 535 35.81 -21.09 3.44
CA ALA A 535 36.44 -20.41 4.56
C ALA A 535 37.88 -19.96 4.22
N GLU A 536 38.28 -18.79 4.72
CA GLU A 536 39.67 -18.37 4.68
C GLU A 536 40.50 -19.25 5.62
N ALA A 537 41.71 -19.62 5.20
CA ALA A 537 42.59 -20.41 6.05
C ALA A 537 43.07 -19.55 7.22
N VAL A 538 42.75 -19.95 8.45
CA VAL A 538 43.33 -19.34 9.65
C VAL A 538 44.80 -19.75 9.72
N THR A 539 45.71 -18.86 9.34
CA THR A 539 47.13 -19.00 9.68
C THR A 539 47.26 -18.76 11.18
N VAL A 540 47.28 -19.83 11.96
CA VAL A 540 47.72 -19.78 13.36
C VAL A 540 49.22 -19.53 13.33
N GLU A 541 49.65 -18.29 13.52
CA GLU A 541 51.03 -18.02 13.91
C GLU A 541 51.25 -18.67 15.27
N THR A 542 51.94 -19.80 15.25
CA THR A 542 52.44 -20.44 16.45
C THR A 542 53.60 -19.59 16.94
N GLU A 543 53.34 -18.71 17.92
CA GLU A 543 54.41 -18.13 18.72
C GLU A 543 55.15 -19.27 19.42
N HIS A 544 56.29 -19.64 18.85
CA HIS A 544 57.28 -20.46 19.54
C HIS A 544 57.82 -19.63 20.72
N LEU A 545 57.24 -19.85 21.89
CA LEU A 545 57.90 -19.58 23.17
C LEU A 545 59.15 -20.47 23.22
N VAL A 546 60.29 -19.90 22.84
CA VAL A 546 61.61 -20.45 23.12
C VAL A 546 61.93 -20.08 24.57
N ASP A 547 62.00 -21.11 25.42
CA ASP A 547 62.49 -21.04 26.80
C ASP A 547 63.80 -20.23 26.90
N LYS A 548 63.85 -19.33 27.89
CA LYS A 548 65.09 -18.90 28.54
C LYS A 548 64.89 -18.74 30.03
#